data_AF-A0A8K0KB86-F1
#
_entry.id   AF-A0A8K0KB86-F1
#
_cell.length_a   1.000
_cell.length_b   1.000
_cell.length_c   1.000
_cell.angle_alpha   90.00
_cell.angle_beta   90.00
_cell.angle_gamma   90.00
#
_symmetry.space_group_name_H-M   'P 1'
#
loop_
_entity.id
_entity.type
_entity.pdbx_description
1 polymer ?
#
loop_
_entity_poly.entity_id
_entity_poly.type
_entity_poly.pdbx_seq_one_letter_code
_entity_poly.pdbx_strand_id
1 'polypeptide(L)'
;MWEEVVKFLEERESRVRMEVQMVAGEEFRVWRWLPPSSPISSSAKPTSPSTLSHSFIYSSASAGPSNSSQQQTQKRKVWQGQAFETMEGSVNSLPCSPTPCLKIRHMFDPEIEYGEAWITATEDAVLEKCEESGAAVVHVAVDRSSTEGCVYIKCASCADAGRAYRGMHGWWFD
;
A
#
# COMPACT_ATOMS: atom_id res chain seq x y z
N MET A 1 33.53 -13.55 -6.04
CA MET A 1 32.44 -14.12 -5.22
C MET A 1 31.95 -13.14 -4.15
N TRP A 2 32.72 -12.77 -3.11
CA TRP A 2 32.21 -11.85 -2.07
C TRP A 2 31.91 -10.44 -2.61
N GLU A 3 32.80 -9.88 -3.44
CA GLU A 3 32.61 -8.56 -4.06
C GLU A 3 31.38 -8.50 -4.99
N GLU A 4 31.06 -9.61 -5.67
CA GLU A 4 29.88 -9.71 -6.52
C GLU A 4 28.59 -9.74 -5.69
N VAL A 5 28.62 -10.38 -4.52
CA VAL A 5 27.50 -10.39 -3.57
C VAL A 5 27.31 -9.00 -2.95
N VAL A 6 28.40 -8.33 -2.57
CA VAL A 6 28.34 -6.95 -2.05
C VAL A 6 27.74 -6.02 -3.09
N LYS A 7 28.24 -6.07 -4.33
CA LYS A 7 27.72 -5.29 -5.45
C LYS A 7 26.24 -5.58 -5.73
N PHE A 8 25.83 -6.85 -5.70
CA PHE A 8 24.44 -7.24 -5.89
C PHE A 8 23.52 -6.65 -4.82
N LEU A 9 23.94 -6.68 -3.56
CA LEU A 9 23.16 -6.13 -2.45
C LEU A 9 23.11 -4.60 -2.52
N GLU A 10 24.21 -3.91 -2.83
CA GLU A 10 24.22 -2.46 -3.05
C GLU A 10 23.29 -2.05 -4.21
N GLU A 11 23.22 -2.85 -5.28
CA GLU A 11 22.39 -2.56 -6.45
C GLU A 11 20.90 -2.86 -6.25
N ARG A 12 20.55 -3.82 -5.38
CA ARG A 12 19.18 -4.38 -5.31
C ARG A 12 18.49 -4.31 -3.96
N GLU A 13 19.21 -4.15 -2.87
CA GLU A 13 18.61 -4.13 -1.52
C GLU A 13 18.61 -2.71 -0.94
N SER A 14 17.53 -1.97 -1.21
CA SER A 14 17.39 -0.57 -0.77
C SER A 14 17.32 -0.40 0.75
N ARG A 15 17.09 -1.49 1.51
CA ARG A 15 17.00 -1.45 2.97
C ARG A 15 18.31 -1.72 3.67
N VAL A 16 19.41 -1.89 2.94
CA VAL A 16 20.73 -2.10 3.56
C VAL A 16 21.70 -1.04 3.06
N ARG A 17 22.33 -0.35 4.00
CA ARG A 17 23.36 0.66 3.72
C ARG A 17 24.70 0.23 4.32
N MET A 18 25.79 0.43 3.58
CA MET A 18 27.14 0.35 4.13
C MET A 18 27.53 1.67 4.80
N GLU A 19 28.08 1.57 6.02
CA GLU A 19 28.53 2.71 6.82
C GLU A 19 29.87 2.38 7.49
N VAL A 20 30.72 3.39 7.66
CA VAL A 20 31.93 3.25 8.47
C VAL A 20 31.57 3.57 9.91
N GLN A 21 31.74 2.59 10.80
CA GLN A 21 31.47 2.73 12.23
C GLN A 21 32.73 2.47 13.03
N MET A 22 32.98 3.33 14.02
CA MET A 22 34.03 3.13 15.00
C MET A 22 33.61 2.02 15.97
N VAL A 23 34.36 0.92 15.98
CA VAL A 23 34.20 -0.18 16.94
C VAL A 23 35.55 -0.38 17.63
N ALA A 24 35.58 -0.24 18.95
CA ALA A 24 36.80 -0.38 19.76
C ALA A 24 37.98 0.51 19.35
N GLY A 25 37.72 1.68 18.75
CA GLY A 25 38.76 2.63 18.32
C GLY A 25 39.28 2.40 16.89
N GLU A 26 38.75 1.41 16.18
CA GLU A 26 39.06 1.15 14.78
C GLU A 26 37.82 1.35 13.89
N GLU A 27 38.05 1.80 12.66
CA GLU A 27 36.99 2.01 11.67
C GLU A 27 36.66 0.71 10.95
N PHE A 28 35.41 0.24 11.08
CA PHE A 28 34.91 -0.92 10.38
C PHE A 28 33.83 -0.53 9.38
N ARG A 29 33.86 -1.16 8.20
CA ARG A 29 32.73 -1.14 7.27
C ARG A 29 31.66 -2.09 7.78
N VAL A 30 30.54 -1.54 8.23
CA VAL A 30 29.41 -2.30 8.76
C VAL A 30 28.18 -2.13 7.87
N TRP A 31 27.28 -3.11 7.95
CA TRP A 31 26.04 -3.15 7.20
C TRP A 31 24.90 -2.77 8.14
N ARG A 32 24.13 -1.74 7.79
CA ARG A 32 23.02 -1.25 8.60
C ARG A 32 21.70 -1.44 7.85
N TRP A 33 20.79 -2.19 8.47
CA TRP A 33 19.39 -2.24 8.02
C TRP A 33 18.74 -0.88 8.27
N LEU A 34 18.21 -0.28 7.21
CA LEU A 34 17.39 0.90 7.31
C LEU A 34 16.05 0.52 7.94
N PRO A 35 15.56 1.28 8.94
CA PRO A 35 14.24 1.05 9.48
C PRO A 35 13.21 1.16 8.36
N PRO A 36 12.08 0.41 8.43
CA PRO A 36 10.95 0.69 7.54
C PRO A 36 10.62 2.17 7.70
N SER A 37 10.38 2.88 6.61
CA SER A 37 10.09 4.31 6.61
C SER A 37 8.86 4.58 7.49
N SER A 38 9.09 4.89 8.76
CA SER A 38 8.06 5.40 9.64
C SER A 38 7.72 6.80 9.15
N PRO A 39 6.43 7.15 9.01
CA PRO A 39 6.05 8.51 8.70
C PRO A 39 6.64 9.43 9.78
N ILE A 40 7.33 10.48 9.34
CA ILE A 40 7.79 11.57 10.19
C ILE A 40 6.56 12.09 10.93
N SER A 41 6.42 11.73 12.20
CA SER A 41 5.50 12.40 13.11
C SER A 41 6.12 13.77 13.41
N SER A 42 5.78 14.76 12.58
CA SER A 42 5.97 16.15 12.95
C SER A 42 5.11 16.40 14.19
N SER A 43 5.77 16.52 15.32
CA SER A 43 5.16 16.87 16.60
C SER A 43 4.42 18.21 16.48
N ALA A 44 3.10 18.18 16.45
CA ALA A 44 2.27 19.32 16.79
C ALA A 44 1.25 18.84 17.83
N LYS A 45 1.50 19.19 19.10
CA LYS A 45 0.55 19.05 20.20
C LYS A 45 -0.68 19.91 19.91
N PRO A 46 -1.91 19.38 19.97
CA PRO A 46 -3.08 20.22 20.19
C PRO A 46 -3.21 20.46 21.70
N THR A 47 -2.92 21.70 22.11
CA THR A 47 -3.30 22.27 23.40
C THR A 47 -4.82 22.26 23.56
N SER A 48 -5.30 21.65 24.64
CA SER A 48 -6.67 21.82 25.15
C SER A 48 -6.92 23.27 25.56
N PRO A 49 -8.19 23.70 25.57
CA PRO A 49 -8.72 24.21 26.82
C PRO A 49 -10.12 23.66 27.20
N SER A 50 -10.19 23.22 28.45
CA SER A 50 -11.27 23.29 29.44
C SER A 50 -12.73 23.60 29.04
N THR A 51 -13.59 22.67 29.50
CA THR A 51 -14.82 22.89 30.30
C THR A 51 -16.00 23.63 29.66
N LEU A 52 -17.12 22.92 29.50
CA LEU A 52 -18.41 23.28 30.13
C LEU A 52 -19.37 22.07 30.12
N SER A 53 -19.97 21.87 31.29
CA SER A 53 -21.03 20.92 31.62
C SER A 53 -22.32 21.16 30.84
N HIS A 54 -23.09 20.12 30.53
CA HIS A 54 -24.48 20.00 31.00
C HIS A 54 -25.11 18.61 30.72
N SER A 55 -25.52 17.98 31.82
CA SER A 55 -26.72 17.13 32.05
C SER A 55 -27.29 16.23 30.94
N PHE A 56 -27.36 14.94 31.31
CA PHE A 56 -28.21 13.88 30.80
C PHE A 56 -29.70 14.27 30.69
N ILE A 57 -30.35 13.87 29.58
CA ILE A 57 -31.78 13.56 29.53
C ILE A 57 -31.96 12.25 28.75
N TYR A 58 -32.48 11.24 29.44
CA TYR A 58 -33.08 10.05 28.82
C TYR A 58 -34.35 10.45 28.08
N SER A 59 -34.50 10.02 26.82
CA SER A 59 -35.80 9.90 26.17
C SER A 59 -35.83 8.66 25.30
N SER A 60 -36.53 7.65 25.80
CA SER A 60 -36.99 6.47 25.10
C SER A 60 -38.07 6.82 24.07
N ALA A 61 -37.96 6.29 22.85
CA ALA A 61 -39.13 5.95 22.04
C ALA A 61 -38.77 4.86 21.02
N SER A 62 -39.43 3.72 21.18
CA SER A 62 -39.51 2.60 20.26
C SER A 62 -40.36 2.93 19.02
N ALA A 63 -39.94 2.49 17.85
CA ALA A 63 -40.80 1.85 16.84
C ALA A 63 -39.94 1.43 15.62
N GLY A 64 -39.89 0.12 15.35
CA GLY A 64 -39.64 -0.37 13.98
C GLY A 64 -40.92 -0.24 13.14
N PRO A 65 -41.06 -0.93 11.98
CA PRO A 65 -40.13 -1.87 11.36
C PRO A 65 -39.94 -1.58 9.84
N SER A 66 -38.92 -2.16 9.19
CA SER A 66 -39.12 -2.84 7.89
C SER A 66 -37.85 -3.55 7.43
N ASN A 67 -38.02 -4.86 7.29
CA ASN A 67 -37.10 -5.82 6.70
C ASN A 67 -37.07 -5.58 5.18
N SER A 68 -35.98 -4.99 4.67
CA SER A 68 -35.63 -5.11 3.26
C SER A 68 -34.41 -6.01 3.18
N SER A 69 -34.64 -7.22 2.70
CA SER A 69 -33.61 -8.13 2.21
C SER A 69 -32.73 -7.38 1.22
N GLN A 70 -31.61 -6.86 1.71
CA GLN A 70 -30.54 -6.33 0.89
C GLN A 70 -29.92 -7.53 0.16
N GLN A 71 -30.49 -7.88 -0.99
CA GLN A 71 -29.67 -8.38 -2.09
C GLN A 71 -28.71 -7.25 -2.42
N GLN A 72 -27.54 -7.30 -1.79
CA GLN A 72 -26.42 -6.42 -2.10
C GLN A 72 -26.00 -6.80 -3.51
N THR A 73 -26.59 -6.13 -4.50
CA THR A 73 -26.07 -6.11 -5.85
C THR A 73 -24.64 -5.62 -5.73
N GLN A 74 -23.67 -6.50 -5.97
CA GLN A 74 -22.27 -6.12 -5.95
C GLN A 74 -22.11 -4.97 -6.96
N LYS A 75 -22.01 -3.74 -6.43
CA LYS A 75 -21.71 -2.57 -7.25
C LYS A 75 -20.32 -2.80 -7.82
N ARG A 76 -20.20 -2.56 -9.13
CA ARG A 76 -18.96 -2.76 -9.84
C ARG A 76 -17.95 -1.73 -9.36
N LYS A 77 -16.87 -2.19 -8.73
CA LYS A 77 -15.77 -1.35 -8.24
C LYS A 77 -15.06 -0.68 -9.41
N VAL A 78 -14.65 0.58 -9.24
CA VAL A 78 -14.04 1.38 -10.29
C VAL A 78 -12.94 2.27 -9.74
N TRP A 79 -11.94 2.57 -10.57
CA TRP A 79 -10.90 3.54 -10.25
C TRP A 79 -11.46 4.97 -10.22
N GLN A 80 -11.41 5.65 -9.07
CA GLN A 80 -12.09 6.94 -8.83
C GLN A 80 -11.16 8.17 -8.93
N GLY A 81 -9.92 7.97 -9.38
CA GLY A 81 -8.93 9.04 -9.52
C GLY A 81 -7.78 8.94 -8.52
N GLN A 82 -6.86 9.90 -8.61
CA GLN A 82 -5.62 9.93 -7.87
C GLN A 82 -5.69 10.93 -6.71
N ALA A 83 -5.24 10.52 -5.51
CA ALA A 83 -5.19 11.34 -4.30
C ALA A 83 -4.15 12.47 -4.39
N PHE A 84 -3.05 12.27 -5.12
CA PHE A 84 -1.99 13.26 -5.33
C PHE A 84 -1.24 12.99 -6.63
N GLU A 85 -0.67 14.03 -7.25
CA GLU A 85 0.16 13.87 -8.44
C GLU A 85 1.43 13.06 -8.13
N THR A 86 1.59 11.92 -8.80
CA THR A 86 2.80 11.10 -8.71
C THR A 86 3.77 11.53 -9.83
N MET A 87 4.31 12.76 -9.71
CA MET A 87 5.32 13.28 -10.63
C MET A 87 6.69 12.65 -10.35
N GLU A 88 7.44 12.30 -11.40
CA GLU A 88 8.77 11.71 -11.31
C GLU A 88 9.72 12.62 -10.49
N GLY A 89 10.24 12.12 -9.37
CA GLY A 89 11.08 12.88 -8.43
C GLY A 89 10.35 13.41 -7.19
N SER A 90 9.03 13.19 -7.07
CA SER A 90 8.31 13.36 -5.81
C SER A 90 8.82 12.38 -4.75
N VAL A 91 8.86 12.81 -3.49
CA VAL A 91 9.22 11.95 -2.34
C VAL A 91 8.29 10.72 -2.20
N ASN A 92 7.11 10.76 -2.83
CA ASN A 92 6.12 9.67 -2.83
C ASN A 92 6.24 8.75 -4.06
N SER A 93 7.11 9.08 -5.02
CA SER A 93 7.32 8.32 -6.25
C SER A 93 8.77 7.84 -6.35
N LEU A 94 9.01 6.54 -6.17
CA LEU A 94 10.32 6.02 -6.52
C LEU A 94 10.51 6.10 -8.05
N PRO A 95 11.63 6.67 -8.56
CA PRO A 95 11.89 6.77 -10.00
C PRO A 95 11.96 5.39 -10.67
N CYS A 96 12.48 4.40 -9.92
CA CYS A 96 12.58 3.00 -10.31
C CYS A 96 12.18 2.12 -9.12
N SER A 97 11.36 1.09 -9.35
CA SER A 97 11.08 0.09 -8.31
C SER A 97 12.36 -0.70 -8.03
N PRO A 98 12.75 -0.92 -6.76
CA PRO A 98 13.92 -1.73 -6.42
C PRO A 98 13.75 -3.21 -6.79
N THR A 99 12.49 -3.68 -6.92
CA THR A 99 12.18 -5.08 -7.27
C THR A 99 11.12 -5.15 -8.37
N PRO A 100 11.03 -6.26 -9.13
CA PRO A 100 9.96 -6.45 -10.11
C PRO A 100 8.62 -6.84 -9.46
N CYS A 101 8.51 -6.84 -8.13
CA CYS A 101 7.33 -7.29 -7.41
C CYS A 101 6.72 -6.15 -6.59
N LEU A 102 5.38 -6.09 -6.54
CA LEU A 102 4.65 -5.09 -5.77
C LEU A 102 3.60 -5.75 -4.87
N LYS A 103 3.39 -5.15 -3.68
CA LYS A 103 2.25 -5.41 -2.79
C LYS A 103 1.32 -4.21 -2.88
N ILE A 104 0.09 -4.44 -3.34
CA ILE A 104 -0.98 -3.46 -3.36
C ILE A 104 -1.90 -3.78 -2.18
N ARG A 105 -2.35 -2.75 -1.45
CA ARG A 105 -3.24 -2.87 -0.28
C ARG A 105 -4.57 -2.23 -0.59
N HIS A 106 -5.61 -2.58 0.16
CA HIS A 106 -6.95 -2.00 0.05
C HIS A 106 -7.59 -2.18 -1.33
N MET A 107 -7.27 -3.26 -2.05
CA MET A 107 -7.96 -3.59 -3.31
C MET A 107 -9.36 -4.19 -3.06
N PHE A 108 -9.56 -4.76 -1.88
CA PHE A 108 -10.82 -5.35 -1.46
C PHE A 108 -10.97 -5.27 0.06
N ASP A 109 -12.17 -5.56 0.53
CA ASP A 109 -12.48 -5.64 1.95
C ASP A 109 -12.99 -7.06 2.27
N PRO A 110 -12.22 -7.87 3.02
CA PRO A 110 -12.57 -9.26 3.28
C PRO A 110 -13.84 -9.44 4.12
N GLU A 111 -14.34 -8.40 4.79
CA GLU A 111 -15.57 -8.50 5.60
C GLU A 111 -16.84 -8.44 4.75
N ILE A 112 -16.77 -7.83 3.57
CA ILE A 112 -17.93 -7.61 2.69
C ILE A 112 -17.87 -8.41 1.38
N GLU A 113 -16.73 -9.04 1.08
CA GLU A 113 -16.58 -9.85 -0.12
C GLU A 113 -17.00 -11.30 0.13
N TYR A 114 -17.89 -11.82 -0.73
CA TYR A 114 -18.45 -13.17 -0.60
C TYR A 114 -18.37 -13.91 -1.93
N GLY A 115 -18.10 -15.22 -1.86
CA GLY A 115 -17.92 -16.08 -3.04
C GLY A 115 -16.53 -15.91 -3.67
N GLU A 116 -16.41 -16.24 -4.96
CA GLU A 116 -15.14 -16.18 -5.71
C GLU A 116 -15.14 -15.16 -6.85
N ALA A 117 -16.30 -14.61 -7.25
CA ALA A 117 -16.40 -13.71 -8.40
C ALA A 117 -15.62 -12.39 -8.20
N TRP A 118 -15.58 -11.88 -6.97
CA TRP A 118 -14.85 -10.65 -6.62
C TRP A 118 -13.34 -10.81 -6.80
N ILE A 119 -12.82 -12.04 -6.71
CA ILE A 119 -11.39 -12.33 -6.85
C ILE A 119 -10.97 -12.04 -8.28
N THR A 120 -11.68 -12.64 -9.25
CA THR A 120 -11.44 -12.39 -10.67
C THR A 120 -11.64 -10.91 -11.02
N ALA A 121 -12.68 -10.26 -10.49
CA ALA A 121 -12.89 -8.83 -10.71
C ALA A 121 -11.73 -7.97 -10.15
N THR A 122 -11.15 -8.36 -9.02
CA THR A 122 -9.98 -7.69 -8.44
C THR A 122 -8.73 -7.91 -9.29
N GLU A 123 -8.50 -9.14 -9.77
CA GLU A 123 -7.38 -9.46 -10.67
C GLU A 123 -7.49 -8.67 -11.99
N ASP A 124 -8.67 -8.66 -12.60
CA ASP A 124 -8.96 -7.93 -13.84
C ASP A 124 -8.73 -6.43 -13.67
N ALA A 125 -9.22 -5.83 -12.58
CA ALA A 125 -9.04 -4.41 -12.30
C ALA A 125 -7.56 -4.02 -12.12
N VAL A 126 -6.75 -4.90 -11.52
CA VAL A 126 -5.30 -4.70 -11.38
C VAL A 126 -4.60 -4.82 -12.73
N LEU A 127 -4.97 -5.81 -13.55
CA LEU A 127 -4.39 -6.02 -14.87
C LEU A 127 -4.71 -4.86 -15.81
N GLU A 128 -5.96 -4.42 -15.86
CA GLU A 128 -6.40 -3.26 -16.65
C GLU A 128 -5.58 -2.01 -16.27
N LYS A 129 -5.42 -1.75 -14.97
CA LYS A 129 -4.66 -0.59 -14.50
C LYS A 129 -3.17 -0.65 -14.85
N CYS A 130 -2.60 -1.84 -14.79
CA CYS A 130 -1.20 -2.05 -15.18
C CYS A 130 -1.00 -1.88 -16.69
N GLU A 131 -1.95 -2.34 -17.50
CA GLU A 131 -1.95 -2.18 -18.95
C GLU A 131 -2.06 -0.70 -19.36
N GLU A 132 -2.96 0.07 -18.73
CA GLU A 132 -3.05 1.54 -18.90
C GLU A 132 -1.71 2.24 -18.64
N SER A 133 -0.95 1.73 -17.67
CA SER A 133 0.35 2.26 -17.27
C SER A 133 1.51 1.75 -18.16
N GLY A 134 1.21 0.87 -19.12
CA GLY A 134 2.19 0.23 -19.99
C GLY A 134 3.13 -0.74 -19.26
N ALA A 135 2.71 -1.30 -18.13
CA ALA A 135 3.51 -2.22 -17.33
C ALA A 135 3.25 -3.68 -17.75
N ALA A 136 4.31 -4.43 -18.08
CA ALA A 136 4.18 -5.86 -18.37
C ALA A 136 4.08 -6.67 -17.07
N VAL A 137 2.88 -7.17 -16.77
CA VAL A 137 2.61 -8.05 -15.62
C VAL A 137 2.70 -9.51 -16.04
N VAL A 138 3.41 -10.34 -15.28
CA VAL A 138 3.59 -11.78 -15.55
C VAL A 138 2.82 -12.66 -14.56
N HIS A 139 2.45 -12.13 -13.40
CA HIS A 139 1.69 -12.86 -12.39
C HIS A 139 0.95 -11.89 -11.47
N VAL A 140 -0.29 -12.25 -11.11
CA VAL A 140 -1.12 -11.58 -10.11
C VAL A 140 -1.64 -12.65 -9.16
N ALA A 141 -1.64 -12.35 -7.86
CA ALA A 141 -2.26 -13.20 -6.84
C ALA A 141 -2.97 -12.35 -5.79
N VAL A 142 -4.26 -12.60 -5.60
CA VAL A 142 -5.07 -12.03 -4.52
C VAL A 142 -4.89 -12.86 -3.26
N ASP A 143 -4.44 -12.24 -2.18
CA ASP A 143 -4.37 -12.91 -0.87
C ASP A 143 -5.73 -12.85 -0.19
N ARG A 144 -6.55 -13.88 -0.41
CA ARG A 144 -7.91 -14.00 0.17
C ARG A 144 -7.92 -13.92 1.70
N SER A 145 -6.81 -14.24 2.36
CA SER A 145 -6.70 -14.23 3.82
C SER A 145 -6.25 -12.88 4.38
N SER A 146 -5.88 -11.93 3.51
CA SER A 146 -5.38 -10.63 3.92
C SER A 146 -6.50 -9.75 4.49
N THR A 147 -6.40 -9.44 5.79
CA THR A 147 -7.23 -8.42 6.45
C THR A 147 -7.03 -7.00 5.91
N GLU A 148 -5.92 -6.74 5.20
CA GLU A 148 -5.60 -5.44 4.60
C GLU A 148 -6.01 -5.34 3.11
N GLY A 149 -6.70 -6.34 2.55
CA GLY A 149 -7.08 -6.33 1.13
C GLY A 149 -5.90 -6.41 0.16
N CYS A 150 -4.97 -7.35 0.36
CA CYS A 150 -3.69 -7.36 -0.36
C CYS A 150 -3.73 -8.15 -1.68
N VAL A 151 -3.09 -7.56 -2.70
CA VAL A 151 -2.79 -8.20 -3.99
C VAL A 151 -1.30 -8.10 -4.27
N TYR A 152 -0.72 -9.20 -4.75
CA TYR A 152 0.69 -9.29 -5.10
C TYR A 152 0.83 -9.42 -6.60
N ILE A 153 1.66 -8.56 -7.20
CA ILE A 153 1.97 -8.64 -8.62
C ILE A 153 3.47 -8.82 -8.84
N LYS A 154 3.79 -9.58 -9.89
CA LYS A 154 5.14 -9.68 -10.45
C LYS A 154 5.10 -9.13 -11.87
N CYS A 155 5.99 -8.19 -12.15
CA CYS A 155 6.20 -7.62 -13.47
C CYS A 155 7.38 -8.30 -14.18
N ALA A 156 7.49 -8.08 -15.49
CA ALA A 156 8.59 -8.62 -16.30
C ALA A 156 9.96 -8.03 -15.91
N SER A 157 9.99 -6.76 -15.48
CA SER A 157 11.20 -6.07 -15.02
C SER A 157 10.94 -5.07 -13.89
N CYS A 158 12.00 -4.56 -13.26
CA CYS A 158 11.91 -3.48 -12.27
C CYS A 158 11.36 -2.19 -12.89
N ALA A 159 11.64 -1.93 -14.17
CA ALA A 159 11.10 -0.77 -14.87
C ALA A 159 9.59 -0.90 -15.11
N ASP A 160 9.10 -2.10 -15.42
CA ASP A 160 7.65 -2.39 -15.49
C ASP A 160 6.98 -2.18 -14.14
N ALA A 161 7.59 -2.69 -13.06
CA ALA A 161 7.11 -2.47 -11.70
C ALA A 161 7.08 -0.98 -11.34
N GLY A 162 8.08 -0.19 -11.77
CA GLY A 162 8.05 1.27 -11.59
C GLY A 162 6.88 1.94 -12.31
N ARG A 163 6.53 1.49 -13.51
CA ARG A 163 5.36 1.99 -14.25
C ARG A 163 4.04 1.61 -13.57
N ALA A 164 3.89 0.34 -13.17
CA ALA A 164 2.72 -0.12 -12.41
C ALA A 164 2.57 0.65 -11.09
N TYR A 165 3.66 0.86 -10.36
CA TYR A 165 3.66 1.63 -9.12
C TYR A 165 3.12 3.05 -9.34
N ARG A 166 3.62 3.77 -10.37
CA ARG A 166 3.14 5.13 -10.67
C ARG A 166 1.66 5.17 -11.06
N GLY A 167 1.16 4.13 -11.71
CA GLY A 167 -0.22 4.02 -12.14
C GLY A 167 -1.22 3.63 -11.04
N MET A 168 -0.75 2.99 -9.96
CA MET A 168 -1.60 2.48 -8.89
C MET A 168 -1.43 3.22 -7.57
N HIS A 169 -0.24 3.73 -7.29
CA HIS A 169 0.04 4.38 -6.03
C HIS A 169 -0.75 5.69 -5.90
N GLY A 170 -1.46 5.82 -4.78
CA GLY A 170 -2.32 6.96 -4.51
C GLY A 170 -3.63 6.96 -5.29
N TRP A 171 -4.04 5.86 -5.94
CA TRP A 171 -5.35 5.75 -6.59
C TRP A 171 -6.42 5.20 -5.66
N TRP A 172 -7.65 5.68 -5.83
CA TRP A 172 -8.84 5.16 -5.15
C TRP A 172 -9.53 4.10 -6.01
N PHE A 173 -9.92 2.98 -5.40
CA PHE A 173 -10.64 1.88 -6.03
C PHE A 173 -11.80 1.45 -5.13
N ASP A 174 -13.04 1.74 -5.54
CA ASP A 174 -14.29 1.39 -4.85
C ASP A 174 -15.48 1.45 -5.81
#